data_AF-A0AA41KG59-F1
#
_entry.id   AF-A0AA41KG59-F1
#
_cell.length_a   1.000
_cell.length_b   1.000
_cell.length_c   1.000
_cell.angle_alpha   90.00
_cell.angle_beta   90.00
_cell.angle_gamma   90.00
#
_symmetry.space_group_name_H-M   'P 1'
#
loop_
_entity.id
_entity.type
_entity.pdbx_description
1 polymer ?
#
loop_
_entity_poly.entity_id
_entity_poly.type
_entity_poly.pdbx_seq_one_letter_code
_entity_poly.pdbx_strand_id
1 'polypeptide(L)' 'MVSRENRVIAACVVAALVLSLLLGALTQLDDRVLLAVLLGVGVLAPLAVNGYLDDLRPE' A
#
# COMPACT_ATOMS: atom_id res chain seq x y z
N MET A 1 -7.92 8.81 -17.72
CA MET A 1 -8.99 7.91 -17.21
C MET A 1 -8.46 7.38 -15.88
N VAL A 2 -9.05 7.74 -14.74
CA VAL A 2 -8.61 7.19 -13.45
C VAL A 2 -9.57 6.06 -13.09
N SER A 3 -9.12 4.81 -13.27
CA SER A 3 -9.87 3.61 -12.85
C SER A 3 -9.94 3.52 -11.32
N ARG A 4 -10.93 2.77 -10.81
CA ARG A 4 -11.06 2.43 -9.38
C ARG A 4 -9.76 1.81 -8.86
N GLU A 5 -9.19 0.86 -9.61
CA GLU A 5 -7.92 0.21 -9.25
C GLU A 5 -6.79 1.21 -9.10
N ASN A 6 -6.64 2.14 -10.05
CA ASN A 6 -5.58 3.16 -9.97
C ASN A 6 -5.75 4.08 -8.76
N ARG A 7 -6.98 4.35 -8.30
CA ARG A 7 -7.22 5.10 -7.06
C ARG A 7 -6.78 4.31 -5.83
N VAL A 8 -7.12 3.02 -5.77
CA VAL A 8 -6.73 2.13 -4.65
C VAL A 8 -5.20 2.03 -4.57
N ILE A 9 -4.55 1.79 -5.71
CA ILE A 9 -3.08 1.73 -5.78
C ILE A 9 -2.46 3.05 -5.32
N ALA A 10 -2.92 4.19 -5.84
CA ALA A 10 -2.40 5.49 -5.45
C ALA A 10 -2.58 5.76 -3.94
N ALA A 11 -3.73 5.44 -3.37
CA ALA A 11 -3.99 5.61 -1.94
C ALA A 11 -3.07 4.73 -1.08
N CYS A 12 -2.90 3.46 -1.44
CA CYS A 12 -2.02 2.53 -0.75
C CYS A 12 -0.54 2.96 -0.83
N VAL A 13 -0.07 3.43 -1.99
CA VAL A 13 1.30 3.94 -2.15
C VAL A 13 1.54 5.17 -1.27
N VAL A 14 0.61 6.13 -1.27
CA VAL A 14 0.72 7.32 -0.39
C VAL A 14 0.73 6.89 1.08
N ALA A 15 -0.15 5.98 1.47
CA ALA A 15 -0.19 5.46 2.84
C ALA A 15 1.13 4.77 3.22
N ALA A 16 1.70 3.94 2.34
CA ALA A 16 2.96 3.24 2.56
C ALA A 16 4.15 4.21 2.76
N LEU A 17 4.19 5.28 1.97
CA LEU A 17 5.21 6.33 2.08
C LEU A 17 5.08 7.08 3.41
N VAL A 18 3.88 7.52 3.77
CA VAL A 18 3.62 8.21 5.04
C VAL A 18 3.99 7.30 6.23
N LEU A 19 3.57 6.03 6.18
CA LEU A 19 3.93 5.04 7.20
C LEU A 19 5.44 4.88 7.35
N SER A 20 6.15 4.70 6.24
CA SER A 20 7.59 4.47 6.28
C SER A 20 8.38 5.68 6.77
N LEU A 21 7.95 6.89 6.38
CA LEU A 21 8.54 8.13 6.88
C LEU A 21 8.30 8.30 8.39
N LEU A 22 7.07 8.05 8.85
CA LEU A 22 6.75 8.13 10.28
C LEU A 22 7.50 7.07 11.08
N LEU A 23 7.56 5.83 10.58
CA LEU A 23 8.30 4.75 11.25
C LEU A 23 9.79 5.09 11.34
N GLY A 24 10.42 5.50 10.23
CA GLY A 24 11.83 5.88 10.25
C GLY A 24 12.13 7.11 11.12
N ALA A 25 11.18 8.03 11.27
CA ALA A 25 11.34 9.20 12.13
C ALA A 25 11.14 8.89 13.62
N LEU A 26 10.21 7.98 13.96
CA LEU A 26 9.83 7.66 15.34
C LEU A 26 10.59 6.48 15.92
N THR A 27 11.25 5.69 15.09
CA THR A 27 11.91 4.44 15.48
C THR A 27 13.26 4.30 14.78
N GLN A 28 14.19 3.54 15.36
CA GLN A 28 15.45 3.16 14.70
C GLN A 28 15.33 1.80 14.04
N LEU A 29 14.30 1.64 13.20
CA LEU A 29 14.13 0.41 12.43
C LEU A 29 15.17 0.31 11.32
N ASP A 30 15.59 -0.92 11.05
CA ASP A 30 16.48 -1.26 9.95
C ASP A 30 15.81 -0.96 8.59
N ASP A 31 16.60 -0.51 7.61
CA ASP A 31 16.12 -0.18 6.27
C ASP A 31 15.37 -1.35 5.60
N ARG A 32 15.71 -2.59 5.93
CA ARG A 32 15.01 -3.79 5.44
C ARG A 32 13.56 -3.83 5.92
N VAL A 33 13.29 -3.37 7.15
CA VAL A 33 11.94 -3.33 7.71
C VAL A 33 11.13 -2.23 7.04
N LEU A 34 11.73 -1.06 6.81
CA LEU A 34 11.07 0.03 6.08
C LEU A 34 10.75 -0.38 4.63
N LEU A 35 11.67 -1.08 3.96
CA LEU A 35 11.41 -1.65 2.64
C LEU A 35 10.29 -2.69 2.66
N ALA A 36 10.24 -3.55 3.67
CA ALA A 36 9.16 -4.52 3.82
C ALA A 36 7.79 -3.84 4.01
N VAL A 37 7.74 -2.73 4.75
CA VAL A 37 6.52 -1.91 4.91
C VAL A 37 6.11 -1.28 3.58
N LEU A 38 7.06 -0.69 2.85
CA LEU A 38 6.78 -0.10 1.53
C LEU A 38 6.21 -1.14 0.55
N LEU A 39 6.82 -2.32 0.47
CA LEU A 39 6.35 -3.38 -0.43
C LEU A 39 5.04 -3.99 0.04
N GLY A 40 4.90 -4.25 1.34
CA GLY A 40 3.67 -4.81 1.92
C GLY A 40 2.47 -3.90 1.73
N VAL A 41 2.59 -2.62 2.10
CA VAL A 41 1.49 -1.66 2.04
C VAL A 41 1.33 -1.07 0.65
N GLY A 42 2.41 -0.83 -0.08
CA GLY A 42 2.37 -0.19 -1.41
C GLY A 42 2.08 -1.14 -2.56
N VAL A 43 2.33 -2.45 -2.41
CA VAL A 43 2.17 -3.44 -3.48
C VAL A 43 1.18 -4.54 -3.09
N LEU A 44 1.41 -5.22 -1.97
CA LEU A 44 0.57 -6.37 -1.60
C LEU A 44 -0.83 -5.94 -1.15
N ALA A 45 -0.94 -4.88 -0.37
CA ALA A 45 -2.24 -4.37 0.09
C ALA A 45 -3.17 -3.95 -1.06
N PRO A 46 -2.76 -3.12 -2.04
CA PRO A 46 -3.66 -2.75 -3.13
C PRO A 46 -4.00 -3.94 -4.04
N LEU A 47 -3.11 -4.91 -4.20
CA LEU A 47 -3.40 -6.15 -4.92
C LEU A 47 -4.52 -6.94 -4.22
N ALA A 48 -4.40 -7.13 -2.90
CA ALA A 48 -5.40 -7.83 -2.10
C ALA A 48 -6.74 -7.06 -2.04
N VAL A 49 -6.68 -5.73 -1.89
CA VAL A 49 -7.87 -4.88 -1.83
C VAL A 49 -8.60 -4.89 -3.17
N ASN A 50 -7.89 -4.72 -4.29
CA ASN A 50 -8.53 -4.78 -5.60
C ASN A 50 -9.11 -6.17 -5.88
N GLY A 51 -8.37 -7.26 -5.60
CA GLY A 51 -8.89 -8.61 -5.75
C GLY A 51 -10.15 -8.86 -4.92
N TYR A 52 -10.17 -8.40 -3.67
CA TYR A 52 -11.38 -8.49 -2.83
C TYR A 52 -12.55 -7.67 -3.39
N LEU A 53 -12.28 -6.46 -3.90
CA LEU A 53 -13.31 -5.60 -4.50
C LEU A 53 -13.86 -6.17 -5.82
N ASP A 54 -13.02 -6.86 -6.58
CA ASP A 54 -13.41 -7.58 -7.79
C ASP A 54 -14.29 -8.80 -7.43
N ASP A 55 -13.92 -9.58 -6.43
CA ASP A 55 -14.74 -10.71 -5.94
C ASP A 55 -16.11 -10.25 -5.40
N LEU A 56 -16.20 -9.03 -4.85
CA LEU A 56 -17.45 -8.45 -4.34
C LEU A 56 -18.40 -7.94 -5.44
N ARG A 57 -17.85 -7.64 -6.61
CA ARG A 57 -18.59 -7.26 -7.81
C ARG A 57 -18.19 -8.21 -8.94
N PRO A 58 -18.66 -9.46 -8.90
CA PRO A 58 -18.57 -10.33 -10.06
C PRO A 58 -19.43 -9.68 -11.15
N GLU A 59 -18.77 -9.09 -12.14
CA GLU A 59 -19.43 -8.51 -13.32
C GLU A 59 -20.03 -9.60 -14.20
#